data_AF-A0A5K1BF81-F1
#
_entry.id   AF-A0A5K1BF81-F1
#
_cell.length_a   1.000
_cell.length_b   1.000
_cell.length_c   1.000
_cell.angle_alpha   90.00
_cell.angle_beta   90.00
_cell.angle_gamma   90.00
#
_symmetry.space_group_name_H-M   'P 1'
#
loop_
_entity.id
_entity.type
_entity.pdbx_description
1 polymer ?
#
loop_
_entity_poly.entity_id
_entity_poly.type
_entity_poly.pdbx_seq_one_letter_code
_entity_poly.pdbx_strand_id
1 'polypeptide(L)'
;VGNPLLNYGLDTRATYSFLWSHGLISDRTYRGVLSSCDFSFGYTGESGSVGEPGKGCPFFLDAAHAEIGDSINMYDVTLDVCPPPIFHQALRLQKM
;
A
#
# COMPACT_ATOMS: atom_id res chain seq x y z
N VAL A 1 14.88 8.14 15.81
CA VAL A 1 13.65 7.31 15.71
C VAL A 1 13.72 6.56 14.38
N GLY A 2 13.48 5.24 14.37
CA GLY A 2 13.58 4.42 13.14
C GLY A 2 12.23 4.25 12.46
N ASN A 3 12.18 4.49 11.15
CA ASN A 3 10.99 4.51 10.27
C ASN A 3 9.69 5.02 10.92
N PRO A 4 9.70 6.22 11.54
CA PRO A 4 8.52 6.76 12.20
C PRO A 4 7.51 7.38 11.23
N LEU A 5 6.26 7.46 11.69
CA LEU A 5 5.31 8.47 11.25
C LEU A 5 5.70 9.82 11.87
N LEU A 6 6.10 10.79 11.05
CA LEU A 6 6.48 12.15 11.46
C LEU A 6 5.45 13.19 11.05
N ASN A 7 4.86 13.01 9.87
CA ASN A 7 3.82 13.86 9.34
C ASN A 7 2.85 13.01 8.54
N TYR A 8 1.64 12.83 9.06
CA TYR A 8 0.69 11.88 8.51
C TYR A 8 0.37 12.12 7.02
N GLY A 9 0.20 13.37 6.62
CA GLY A 9 -0.04 13.74 5.23
C GLY A 9 1.14 13.48 4.29
N LEU A 10 2.31 14.00 4.66
CA LEU A 10 3.53 13.86 3.87
C LEU A 10 3.97 12.41 3.75
N ASP A 11 3.97 11.68 4.87
CA ASP A 11 4.37 10.27 4.92
C ASP A 11 3.39 9.42 4.10
N THR A 12 2.08 9.66 4.21
CA THR A 12 1.07 8.94 3.40
C THR A 12 1.25 9.20 1.91
N ARG A 13 1.47 10.47 1.49
CA ARG A 13 1.73 10.81 0.09
C ARG A 13 3.04 10.19 -0.43
N ALA A 14 4.07 10.18 0.41
CA ALA A 14 5.37 9.60 0.09
C ALA A 14 5.27 8.08 -0.11
N THR A 15 4.45 7.37 0.68
CA THR A 15 4.18 5.94 0.50
C THR A 15 3.74 5.61 -0.92
N TYR A 16 2.78 6.35 -1.50
CA TYR A 16 2.35 6.09 -2.88
C TYR A 16 3.41 6.41 -3.93
N SER A 17 4.30 7.35 -3.65
CA SER A 17 5.46 7.63 -4.52
C SER A 17 6.51 6.52 -4.43
N PHE A 18 6.73 5.97 -3.24
CA PHE A 18 7.58 4.80 -3.02
C PHE A 18 7.03 3.58 -3.77
N LEU A 19 5.75 3.24 -3.59
CA LEU A 19 5.10 2.11 -4.25
C LEU A 19 5.23 2.19 -5.79
N TRP A 20 4.98 3.37 -6.37
CA TRP A 20 5.09 3.58 -7.81
C TRP A 20 6.54 3.46 -8.32
N SER A 21 7.48 4.11 -7.64
CA SER A 21 8.91 4.06 -8.03
C SER A 21 9.55 2.67 -7.85
N HIS A 22 8.93 1.79 -7.05
CA HIS A 22 9.34 0.39 -6.87
C HIS A 22 8.53 -0.58 -7.73
N GLY A 23 7.71 -0.08 -8.66
CA GLY A 23 6.97 -0.92 -9.62
C GLY A 23 5.83 -1.74 -9.00
N LEU A 24 5.36 -1.38 -7.80
CA LEU A 24 4.30 -2.09 -7.10
C LEU A 24 2.89 -1.63 -7.50
N ILE A 25 2.78 -0.43 -8.05
CA ILE A 25 1.52 0.12 -8.58
C ILE A 25 1.72 0.78 -9.95
N SER A 26 0.67 0.79 -10.75
CA SER A 26 0.65 1.32 -12.11
C SER A 26 0.62 2.85 -12.15
N ASP A 27 1.08 3.43 -13.27
CA ASP A 27 0.97 4.87 -13.54
C ASP A 27 -0.46 5.40 -13.36
N ARG A 28 -1.46 4.61 -13.79
CA ARG A 28 -2.88 4.97 -13.69
C ARG A 28 -3.29 5.10 -12.23
N THR A 29 -2.90 4.12 -11.40
CA THR A 29 -3.23 4.07 -9.98
C THR A 29 -2.50 5.18 -9.22
N TYR A 30 -1.20 5.36 -9.45
CA TYR A 30 -0.42 6.44 -8.83
C TYR A 30 -0.99 7.83 -9.12
N ARG A 31 -1.24 8.16 -10.40
CA ARG A 31 -1.82 9.46 -10.79
C ARG A 31 -3.22 9.63 -10.23
N GLY A 32 -4.02 8.56 -10.22
CA GLY A 32 -5.35 8.54 -9.62
C GLY A 32 -5.30 8.92 -8.14
N VAL A 33 -4.46 8.27 -7.35
CA VAL A 33 -4.24 8.59 -5.93
C VAL A 33 -3.84 10.05 -5.75
N LEU A 34 -2.82 10.54 -6.46
CA LEU A 34 -2.35 11.92 -6.30
C LEU A 34 -3.37 12.98 -6.70
N SER A 35 -4.26 12.67 -7.66
CA SER A 35 -5.26 13.61 -8.15
C SER A 35 -6.56 13.61 -7.35
N SER A 36 -6.87 12.51 -6.65
CA SER A 36 -8.18 12.30 -6.03
C SER A 36 -8.17 12.29 -4.50
N CYS A 37 -7.00 12.06 -3.87
CA CYS A 37 -6.85 12.02 -2.41
C CYS A 37 -6.37 13.37 -1.86
N ASP A 38 -6.85 13.71 -0.66
CA ASP A 38 -6.38 14.88 0.09
C ASP A 38 -5.39 14.44 1.17
N PHE A 39 -4.15 14.92 1.03
CA PHE A 39 -3.04 14.58 1.93
C PHE A 39 -2.81 15.58 3.06
N SER A 40 -3.78 16.44 3.37
CA SER A 40 -3.66 17.38 4.50
C SER A 40 -3.57 16.63 5.84
N PHE A 41 -4.29 15.51 5.97
CA PHE A 41 -4.27 14.64 7.16
C PHE A 41 -4.44 13.16 6.76
N GLY A 42 -3.41 12.58 6.14
CA GLY A 42 -3.45 11.18 5.66
C GLY A 42 -3.85 11.09 4.19
N TYR A 43 -4.90 10.34 3.84
CA TYR A 43 -5.49 10.30 2.49
C TYR A 43 -6.94 10.85 2.45
N THR A 44 -7.49 11.19 3.63
CA THR A 44 -8.88 11.64 3.79
C THR A 44 -9.04 13.16 3.91
N GLY A 45 -7.94 13.91 3.97
CA GLY A 45 -7.99 15.33 4.35
C GLY A 45 -8.60 15.59 5.73
N GLU A 46 -8.91 16.85 6.01
CA GLU A 46 -9.52 17.28 7.29
C GLU A 46 -11.02 16.97 7.39
N SER A 47 -11.71 16.84 6.25
CA SER A 47 -13.17 16.64 6.19
C SER A 47 -13.61 15.20 5.92
N GLY A 48 -12.68 14.23 5.83
CA GLY A 48 -13.03 12.85 5.55
C GLY A 48 -13.53 12.67 4.11
N SER A 49 -12.66 12.85 3.11
CA SER A 49 -13.00 12.84 1.69
C SER A 49 -13.81 11.60 1.30
N VAL A 50 -15.12 11.79 1.19
CA VAL A 50 -16.06 10.83 0.60
C VAL A 50 -15.94 10.98 -0.91
N GLY A 51 -15.09 10.16 -1.53
CA GLY A 51 -14.95 10.13 -2.97
C GLY A 51 -16.20 9.58 -3.65
N GLU A 52 -16.47 10.01 -4.88
CA GLU A 52 -17.55 9.44 -5.70
C GLU A 52 -17.30 7.93 -5.96
N PRO A 53 -18.36 7.10 -5.95
CA PRO A 53 -18.25 5.67 -6.25
C PRO A 53 -17.56 5.42 -7.60
N GLY A 54 -16.48 4.62 -7.58
CA GLY A 54 -15.79 4.17 -8.79
C GLY A 54 -14.83 5.17 -9.45
N LYS A 55 -14.69 6.41 -8.95
CA LYS A 55 -13.74 7.42 -9.49
C LYS A 55 -13.05 8.32 -8.45
N GLY A 56 -13.29 8.13 -7.15
CA GLY A 56 -12.66 8.92 -6.08
C GLY A 56 -11.42 8.28 -5.43
N CYS A 57 -10.87 8.94 -4.41
CA CYS A 57 -9.72 8.44 -3.64
C CYS A 57 -9.87 6.97 -3.21
N PRO A 58 -10.99 6.52 -2.59
CA PRO A 58 -11.13 5.13 -2.17
C PRO A 58 -10.93 4.12 -3.30
N PHE A 59 -11.43 4.42 -4.50
CA PHE A 59 -11.27 3.55 -5.66
C PHE A 59 -9.79 3.35 -6.03
N PHE A 60 -8.99 4.41 -6.00
CA PHE A 60 -7.57 4.32 -6.32
C PHE A 60 -6.73 3.75 -5.17
N LEU A 61 -7.15 3.93 -3.91
CA LEU A 61 -6.55 3.23 -2.78
C LEU A 61 -6.79 1.72 -2.86
N ASP A 62 -8.02 1.31 -3.20
CA ASP A 62 -8.38 -0.09 -3.41
C ASP A 62 -7.62 -0.70 -4.61
N ALA A 63 -7.49 0.07 -5.70
CA ALA A 63 -6.69 -0.35 -6.86
C ALA A 63 -5.22 -0.55 -6.49
N ALA A 64 -4.63 0.36 -5.69
CA ALA A 64 -3.26 0.23 -5.21
C ALA A 64 -3.09 -1.03 -4.35
N HIS A 65 -4.02 -1.29 -3.42
CA HIS A 65 -4.01 -2.50 -2.61
C HIS A 65 -4.11 -3.78 -3.46
N ALA A 66 -5.00 -3.79 -4.45
CA ALA A 66 -5.18 -4.93 -5.35
C ALA A 66 -3.98 -5.19 -6.26
N GLU A 67 -3.29 -4.14 -6.72
CA GLU A 67 -2.07 -4.27 -7.54
C GLU A 67 -0.88 -4.83 -6.74
N ILE A 68 -0.74 -4.44 -5.46
CA ILE A 68 0.30 -4.98 -4.56
C ILE A 68 0.01 -6.45 -4.24
N GLY A 69 -1.24 -6.77 -3.89
CA GLY A 69 -1.70 -8.12 -3.55
C GLY A 69 -1.09 -8.69 -2.26
N ASP A 70 -1.43 -9.95 -1.97
CA ASP A 70 -1.08 -10.62 -0.70
C ASP A 70 0.32 -11.25 -0.70
N SER A 71 1.06 -11.16 -1.81
CA SER A 71 2.37 -11.79 -1.98
C SER A 71 3.54 -10.85 -1.69
N ILE A 72 3.28 -9.58 -1.39
CA ILE A 72 4.29 -8.57 -1.09
C ILE A 72 4.21 -8.18 0.39
N ASN A 73 5.34 -8.18 1.07
CA ASN A 73 5.43 -7.67 2.43
C ASN A 73 5.56 -6.13 2.42
N MET A 74 4.53 -5.41 2.88
CA MET A 74 4.53 -3.94 2.90
C MET A 74 5.55 -3.31 3.87
N TYR A 75 6.08 -4.08 4.82
CA TYR A 75 7.15 -3.63 5.71
C TYR A 75 8.55 -3.79 5.08
N ASP A 76 8.69 -4.69 4.11
CA ASP A 76 9.89 -4.88 3.29
C ASP A 76 9.51 -5.52 1.96
N VAL A 77 9.45 -4.69 0.91
CA VAL A 77 8.93 -5.08 -0.41
C VAL A 77 9.83 -6.04 -1.19
N THR A 78 11.01 -6.36 -0.64
CA THR A 78 11.98 -7.29 -1.25
C THR A 78 12.00 -8.66 -0.58
N LEU A 79 11.31 -8.83 0.55
CA LEU A 79 11.23 -10.08 1.29
C LEU A 79 9.97 -10.87 0.95
N ASP A 80 10.07 -12.19 1.11
CA ASP A 80 8.92 -13.09 1.02
C ASP A 80 7.89 -12.83 2.14
N VAL A 81 6.62 -13.06 1.81
CA VAL A 81 5.55 -13.12 2.81
C VAL A 81 5.68 -14.41 3.61
N CYS A 82 5.46 -14.33 4.93
CA CYS A 82 5.53 -15.48 5.81
C CYS A 82 4.50 -16.54 5.38
N PRO A 83 4.92 -17.78 5.07
CA PRO A 83 3.98 -18.83 4.71
C PRO A 83 3.07 -19.18 5.90
N PRO A 84 1.82 -19.60 5.63
CA PRO A 84 0.92 -20.04 6.68
C PRO A 84 1.54 -21.22 7.47
N PRO A 85 1.22 -21.37 8.77
CA PRO A 85 1.88 -22.35 9.64
C PRO A 85 1.90 -23.78 9.09
N ILE A 86 0.83 -24.21 8.43
CA ILE A 86 0.73 -25.55 7.84
C ILE A 86 1.70 -25.75 6.67
N PHE A 87 1.91 -24.72 5.83
CA PHE A 87 2.87 -24.77 4.74
C PHE A 87 4.30 -24.75 5.26
N HIS A 88 4.57 -23.88 6.24
CA HIS A 88 5.89 -23.84 6.89
C HIS A 88 6.23 -25.18 7.56
N GLN A 89 5.27 -25.83 8.23
CA GLN A 89 5.45 -27.16 8.81
C GLN A 89 5.73 -28.22 7.74
N ALA A 90 4.97 -28.22 6.64
CA ALA A 90 5.21 -29.13 5.52
C ALA A 90 6.61 -28.92 4.91
N LEU A 91 7.03 -27.68 4.68
CA LEU A 91 8.34 -27.33 4.15
C LEU A 91 9.48 -27.79 5.07
N ARG A 92 9.27 -27.74 6.40
CA ARG A 92 10.25 -28.25 7.38
C ARG A 92 10.33 -29.76 7.40
N LEU A 93 9.19 -30.45 7.30
CA LEU A 93 9.13 -31.92 7.28
C LEU A 93 9.67 -32.52 5.97
N GLN A 94 9.48 -31.84 4.84
CA GLN A 94 10.02 -32.26 3.53
C GLN A 94 11.54 -32.07 3.37
N LYS A 95 12.19 -31.33 4.29
CA LYS A 95 13.65 -31.15 4.32
C LYS A 95 14.38 -32.23 5.14
N MET A 96 13.64 -33.16 5.75
CA MET A 96 14.18 -34.36 6.42
C MET A 96 14.25 -35.52 5.41
#